data_AF-W2TQD2-F1
#
_entry.id   AF-W2TQD2-F1
#
_cell.length_a   1.000
_cell.length_b   1.000
_cell.length_c   1.000
_cell.angle_alpha   90.00
_cell.angle_beta   90.00
_cell.angle_gamma   90.00
#
_symmetry.space_group_name_H-M   'P 1'
#
loop_
_entity.id
_entity.type
_entity.pdbx_description
1 polymer ?
#
loop_
_entity_poly.entity_id
_entity_poly.type
_entity_poly.pdbx_seq_one_letter_code
_entity_poly.pdbx_strand_id
1 'polypeptide(L)'
;MQSSIFVLLLLGLPTMLNAFRAVWNFFDKACVGKKNYVEFDKYNIETNKDHQFWGEKVAIFYEFNFGKYPYYKDYNKSIPINGGLPQKSDLAAHLQVVETNITDKIKDQNSTGLGIIDLEEWRPLFSENGYNKKRAILTEARRISHMFSPPLPIYAYIKIEYDPLNKHDDFYSNEDLCTTIKKPADMGIDGIIFWSSSKDITQRCDLIKGKMDTSVGP
;
A
#
# COMPACT_ATOMS: atom_id res chain seq x y z
N MET A 1 -62.75 13.51 10.59
CA MET A 1 -61.90 13.88 9.43
C MET A 1 -60.46 13.58 9.77
N GLN A 2 -59.72 13.01 8.82
CA GLN A 2 -58.47 12.25 8.99
C GLN A 2 -57.40 12.92 9.85
N SER A 3 -56.89 12.18 10.83
CA SER A 3 -55.62 12.46 11.47
C SER A 3 -54.52 11.84 10.60
N SER A 4 -53.84 12.65 9.79
CA SER A 4 -52.70 12.20 9.01
C SER A 4 -51.44 12.26 9.88
N ILE A 5 -51.02 11.10 10.39
CA ILE A 5 -49.67 10.91 10.93
C ILE A 5 -48.73 10.82 9.72
N PHE A 6 -47.88 11.82 9.53
CA PHE A 6 -46.79 11.75 8.55
C PHE A 6 -45.65 10.91 9.12
N VAL A 7 -45.34 9.82 8.41
CA VAL A 7 -44.23 8.90 8.66
C VAL A 7 -42.89 9.57 8.28
N LEU A 8 -41.86 9.19 9.03
CA LEU A 8 -40.45 9.60 8.99
C LEU A 8 -39.84 9.85 7.59
N LEU A 9 -38.93 10.82 7.54
CA LEU A 9 -37.74 10.75 6.69
C LEU A 9 -36.48 10.91 7.57
N LEU A 10 -36.00 9.79 8.12
CA LEU A 10 -34.60 9.63 8.50
C LEU A 10 -33.83 9.31 7.21
N LEU A 11 -33.28 10.32 6.55
CA LEU A 11 -32.22 10.14 5.54
C LEU A 11 -31.12 11.18 5.75
N GLY A 12 -30.57 11.19 6.95
CA GLY A 12 -29.16 11.48 7.14
C GLY A 12 -28.46 10.15 7.39
N LEU A 13 -28.29 9.32 6.35
CA LEU A 13 -27.17 8.38 6.42
C LEU A 13 -25.95 9.26 6.69
N PRO A 14 -25.19 9.04 7.78
CA PRO A 14 -23.87 9.64 7.84
C PRO A 14 -23.22 9.17 6.55
N THR A 15 -22.83 10.11 5.68
CA THR A 15 -21.78 9.80 4.74
C THR A 15 -20.69 9.21 5.62
N MET A 16 -20.46 7.90 5.52
CA MET A 16 -19.32 7.26 6.15
C MET A 16 -18.13 7.94 5.50
N LEU A 17 -17.69 9.07 6.05
CA LEU A 17 -16.38 9.58 5.80
C LEU A 17 -15.50 8.46 6.33
N ASN A 18 -15.01 7.62 5.42
CA ASN A 18 -13.94 6.71 5.75
C ASN A 18 -12.84 7.58 6.36
N ALA A 19 -12.51 7.29 7.61
CA ALA A 19 -11.39 7.97 8.25
C ALA A 19 -10.16 7.75 7.37
N PHE A 20 -9.41 8.82 7.10
CA PHE A 20 -8.17 8.73 6.33
C PHE A 20 -7.23 7.76 7.04
N ARG A 21 -6.96 6.62 6.39
CA ARG A 21 -6.27 5.51 7.01
C ARG A 21 -4.79 5.52 6.67
N ALA A 22 -3.94 5.48 7.68
CA ALA A 22 -2.49 5.37 7.52
C ALA A 22 -2.04 3.97 7.95
N VAL A 23 -1.35 3.25 7.06
CA VAL A 23 -0.88 1.87 7.32
C VAL A 23 0.63 1.79 7.13
N TRP A 24 1.33 1.18 8.08
CA TRP A 24 2.77 0.98 8.04
C TRP A 24 3.11 -0.37 7.42
N ASN A 25 3.69 -0.36 6.22
CA ASN A 25 4.14 -1.54 5.48
C ASN A 25 5.67 -1.60 5.34
N PHE A 26 6.39 -1.00 6.29
CA PHE A 26 7.85 -1.03 6.34
C PHE A 26 8.27 -2.11 7.33
N PHE A 27 9.02 -3.12 6.85
CA PHE A 27 9.54 -4.20 7.69
C PHE A 27 10.65 -3.73 8.63
N ASP A 28 10.26 -3.27 9.82
CA ASP A 28 11.13 -2.79 10.89
C ASP A 28 11.07 -3.69 12.14
N LYS A 29 10.66 -4.95 11.99
CA LYS A 29 10.61 -5.95 13.09
C LYS A 29 11.90 -6.01 13.91
N ALA A 30 13.05 -5.77 13.28
CA ALA A 30 14.35 -5.74 13.97
C ALA A 30 14.52 -4.56 14.96
N CYS A 31 13.63 -3.57 14.92
CA CYS A 31 13.55 -2.43 15.84
C CYS A 31 12.61 -2.71 17.03
N VAL A 32 11.72 -3.71 16.94
CA VAL A 32 10.74 -4.04 17.98
C VAL A 32 11.43 -4.46 19.28
N GLY A 33 10.96 -3.93 20.41
CA GLY A 33 11.49 -4.23 21.75
C GLY A 33 12.80 -3.52 22.10
N LYS A 34 13.30 -2.65 21.23
CA LYS A 34 14.45 -1.78 21.50
C LYS A 34 13.99 -0.39 21.93
N LYS A 35 14.87 0.38 22.57
CA LYS A 35 14.58 1.78 22.98
C LYS A 35 14.17 2.69 21.81
N ASN A 36 14.53 2.30 20.60
CA ASN A 36 14.29 3.03 19.37
C ASN A 36 13.10 2.53 18.56
N TYR A 37 12.18 1.86 19.24
CA TYR A 37 10.87 1.51 18.71
C TYR A 37 9.98 2.75 18.51
N VAL A 38 9.24 2.77 17.40
CA VAL A 38 8.23 3.80 17.12
C VAL A 38 6.88 3.30 17.62
N GLU A 39 6.25 4.07 18.50
CA GLU A 39 4.91 3.81 19.00
C GLU A 39 3.87 4.35 18.00
N PHE A 40 3.63 3.61 16.92
CA PHE A 40 2.79 4.06 15.79
C PHE A 40 1.33 4.38 16.17
N ASP A 41 0.79 3.71 17.19
CA ASP A 41 -0.57 3.98 17.70
C ASP A 41 -0.74 5.43 18.16
N LYS A 42 0.33 6.08 18.66
CA LYS A 42 0.32 7.50 19.05
C LYS A 42 -0.02 8.42 17.87
N TYR A 43 0.25 7.98 16.65
CA TYR A 43 0.06 8.73 15.41
C TYR A 43 -1.14 8.23 14.59
N ASN A 44 -1.97 7.32 15.14
CA ASN A 44 -3.05 6.64 14.42
C ASN A 44 -2.57 5.92 13.14
N ILE A 45 -1.33 5.40 13.17
CA ILE A 45 -0.76 4.61 12.07
C ILE A 45 -0.93 3.14 12.44
N GLU A 46 -1.65 2.40 11.60
CA GLU A 46 -1.89 0.97 11.82
C GLU A 46 -0.67 0.14 11.42
N THR A 47 -0.24 -0.77 12.29
CA THR A 47 0.82 -1.75 12.04
C THR A 47 0.28 -3.16 12.13
N ASN A 48 0.91 -4.10 11.42
CA ASN A 48 0.72 -5.51 11.73
C ASN A 48 1.26 -5.81 13.13
N LYS A 49 0.64 -6.78 13.81
CA LYS A 49 1.14 -7.32 15.07
C LYS A 49 2.63 -7.67 14.96
N ASP A 50 3.41 -7.25 15.96
CA ASP A 50 4.87 -7.44 16.03
C ASP A 50 5.64 -6.93 14.79
N HIS A 51 5.05 -6.03 14.01
CA HIS A 51 5.58 -5.45 12.78
C HIS A 51 5.98 -6.53 11.76
N GLN A 52 5.19 -7.61 11.71
CA GLN A 52 5.38 -8.66 10.72
C GLN A 52 5.13 -8.10 9.31
N PHE A 53 5.86 -8.62 8.34
CA PHE A 53 5.75 -8.14 6.96
C PHE A 53 4.43 -8.53 6.28
N TRP A 54 3.85 -9.65 6.70
CA TRP A 54 2.51 -10.08 6.33
C TRP A 54 1.67 -10.20 7.60
N GLY A 55 0.51 -9.55 7.63
CA GLY A 55 -0.35 -9.58 8.79
C GLY A 55 -1.76 -9.06 8.53
N GLU A 56 -2.47 -8.80 9.61
CA GLU A 56 -3.89 -8.46 9.65
C GLU A 56 -4.21 -7.06 9.12
N LYS A 57 -3.23 -6.16 9.07
CA LYS A 57 -3.41 -4.79 8.57
C LYS A 57 -3.01 -4.67 7.11
N VAL A 58 -1.89 -5.26 6.74
CA VAL A 58 -1.31 -5.21 5.39
C VAL A 58 -0.48 -6.45 5.07
N ALA A 59 -0.55 -6.89 3.83
CA ALA A 59 0.25 -7.98 3.28
C ALA A 59 0.61 -7.65 1.83
N ILE A 60 1.91 -7.50 1.55
CA ILE A 60 2.42 -7.24 0.20
C ILE A 60 3.03 -8.49 -0.43
N PHE A 61 2.69 -8.75 -1.68
CA PHE A 61 3.20 -9.86 -2.46
C PHE A 61 3.98 -9.32 -3.66
N TYR A 62 5.30 -9.51 -3.61
CA TYR A 62 6.20 -9.06 -4.67
C TYR A 62 6.15 -9.99 -5.88
N GLU A 63 6.18 -9.39 -7.07
CA GLU A 63 6.05 -10.02 -8.40
C GLU A 63 6.74 -11.37 -8.57
N PHE A 64 8.02 -11.47 -8.22
CA PHE A 64 8.79 -12.69 -8.46
C PHE A 64 8.49 -13.81 -7.47
N ASN A 65 7.77 -13.52 -6.40
CA ASN A 65 7.38 -14.46 -5.35
C ASN A 65 5.86 -14.61 -5.24
N PHE A 66 5.10 -14.06 -6.20
CA PHE A 66 3.64 -14.13 -6.21
C PHE A 66 3.13 -14.84 -7.46
N GLY A 67 2.73 -16.10 -7.27
CA GLY A 67 2.30 -16.92 -8.39
C GLY A 67 3.44 -17.30 -9.33
N LYS A 68 3.08 -17.57 -10.59
CA LYS A 68 4.03 -17.80 -11.69
C LYS A 68 4.04 -16.60 -12.65
N TYR A 69 4.47 -15.44 -12.16
CA TYR A 69 4.48 -14.22 -12.96
C TYR A 69 5.44 -14.35 -14.17
N PRO A 70 5.01 -14.06 -15.41
CA PRO A 70 5.85 -14.20 -16.59
C PRO A 70 6.67 -12.93 -16.87
N TYR A 71 7.98 -13.12 -17.08
CA TYR A 71 8.91 -12.02 -17.41
C TYR A 71 10.16 -12.55 -18.12
N TYR A 72 10.94 -11.65 -18.73
CA TYR A 72 12.24 -11.97 -19.30
C TYR A 72 13.33 -11.57 -18.32
N LYS A 73 14.12 -12.55 -17.85
CA LYS A 73 15.18 -12.25 -16.90
C LYS A 73 16.20 -11.29 -17.53
N ASP A 74 16.52 -10.21 -16.83
CA ASP A 74 17.43 -9.16 -17.29
C ASP A 74 17.03 -8.57 -18.66
N TYR A 75 15.72 -8.58 -18.97
CA TYR A 75 15.16 -8.17 -20.27
C TYR A 75 15.68 -8.98 -21.48
N ASN A 76 16.30 -10.14 -21.22
CA ASN A 76 16.82 -11.01 -22.25
C ASN A 76 15.75 -11.97 -22.75
N LYS A 77 15.30 -11.77 -24.00
CA LYS A 77 14.26 -12.60 -24.65
C LYS A 77 14.62 -14.09 -24.72
N SER A 78 15.91 -14.43 -24.64
CA SER A 78 16.39 -15.81 -24.61
C SER A 78 16.24 -16.49 -23.25
N ILE A 79 15.85 -15.75 -22.21
CA ILE A 79 15.69 -16.26 -20.84
C ILE A 79 14.25 -15.98 -20.34
N PRO A 80 13.22 -16.62 -20.92
CA PRO A 80 11.84 -16.47 -20.46
C PRO A 80 11.62 -17.21 -19.14
N ILE A 81 11.14 -16.50 -18.12
CA ILE A 81 10.61 -17.09 -16.89
C ILE A 81 9.08 -17.19 -17.04
N ASN A 82 8.51 -18.36 -16.72
CA ASN A 82 7.08 -18.65 -16.84
C ASN A 82 6.48 -18.33 -18.23
N GLY A 83 7.27 -18.50 -19.31
CA GLY A 83 6.85 -18.20 -20.68
C GLY A 83 7.14 -16.77 -21.15
N GLY A 84 7.64 -15.90 -20.27
CA GLY A 84 8.12 -14.54 -20.57
C GLY A 84 7.03 -13.50 -20.81
N LEU A 85 5.86 -13.92 -21.30
CA LEU A 85 4.71 -13.06 -21.59
C LEU A 85 3.40 -13.71 -21.07
N PRO A 86 2.40 -12.91 -20.65
CA PRO A 86 1.12 -13.43 -20.16
C PRO A 86 0.43 -14.41 -21.12
N GLN A 87 0.39 -14.10 -22.41
CA GLN A 87 -0.20 -14.95 -23.46
C GLN A 87 0.55 -16.28 -23.70
N LYS A 88 1.74 -16.45 -23.13
CA LYS A 88 2.55 -17.68 -23.19
C LYS A 88 2.67 -18.38 -21.84
N SER A 89 2.01 -17.87 -20.81
CA SER A 89 2.05 -18.39 -19.45
C SER A 89 0.91 -19.37 -19.17
N ASP A 90 1.12 -20.29 -18.24
CA ASP A 90 0.07 -21.19 -17.73
C ASP A 90 -0.70 -20.49 -16.61
N LEU A 91 -1.89 -19.99 -16.93
CA LEU A 91 -2.74 -19.27 -15.99
C LEU A 91 -3.21 -20.16 -14.82
N ALA A 92 -3.53 -21.43 -15.06
CA ALA A 92 -4.01 -22.32 -14.02
C ALA A 92 -2.90 -22.60 -12.98
N ALA A 93 -1.68 -22.88 -13.48
CA ALA A 93 -0.53 -23.07 -12.61
C ALA A 93 -0.11 -21.78 -11.87
N HIS A 94 -0.28 -20.61 -12.49
CA HIS A 94 -0.10 -19.32 -11.81
C HIS A 94 -1.08 -19.17 -10.64
N LEU A 95 -2.37 -19.36 -10.88
CA LEU A 95 -3.43 -19.18 -9.89
C LEU A 95 -3.30 -20.15 -8.70
N GLN A 96 -2.86 -21.39 -8.93
CA GLN A 96 -2.62 -22.35 -7.84
C GLN A 96 -1.51 -21.88 -6.88
N VAL A 97 -0.43 -21.31 -7.43
CA VAL A 97 0.66 -20.76 -6.60
C VAL A 97 0.20 -19.48 -5.91
N VAL A 98 -0.58 -18.62 -6.58
CA VAL A 98 -1.20 -17.44 -5.97
C VAL A 98 -2.06 -17.82 -4.77
N GLU A 99 -2.96 -18.80 -4.92
CA GLU A 99 -3.81 -19.28 -3.83
C GLU A 99 -2.99 -19.76 -2.64
N THR A 100 -1.93 -20.54 -2.90
CA THR A 100 -1.01 -21.00 -1.87
C THR A 100 -0.30 -19.83 -1.19
N ASN A 101 0.24 -18.87 -1.96
CA ASN A 101 0.93 -17.71 -1.40
C ASN A 101 0.01 -16.88 -0.52
N ILE A 102 -1.23 -16.63 -0.95
CA ILE A 102 -2.23 -15.88 -0.18
C ILE A 102 -2.55 -16.62 1.12
N THR A 103 -2.98 -17.88 1.03
CA THR A 103 -3.41 -18.68 2.19
C THR A 103 -2.26 -19.00 3.15
N ASP A 104 -1.01 -18.96 2.69
CA ASP A 104 0.16 -19.11 3.54
C ASP A 104 0.53 -17.87 4.34
N LYS A 105 0.30 -16.68 3.78
CA LYS A 105 0.68 -15.41 4.41
C LYS A 105 -0.48 -14.76 5.17
N ILE A 106 -1.70 -14.92 4.68
CA ILE A 106 -2.94 -14.40 5.28
C ILE A 106 -3.74 -15.59 5.78
N LYS A 107 -3.52 -15.96 7.04
CA LYS A 107 -4.16 -17.14 7.65
C LYS A 107 -5.63 -16.92 8.01
N ASP A 108 -6.02 -15.68 8.28
CA ASP A 108 -7.42 -15.34 8.52
C ASP A 108 -8.16 -15.13 7.20
N GLN A 109 -9.09 -16.03 6.91
CA GLN A 109 -9.93 -15.97 5.70
C GLN A 109 -10.94 -14.82 5.73
N ASN A 110 -11.20 -14.24 6.89
CA ASN A 110 -12.06 -13.07 7.06
C ASN A 110 -11.26 -11.77 7.18
N SER A 111 -9.98 -11.79 6.82
CA SER A 111 -9.12 -10.60 6.87
C SER A 111 -9.73 -9.45 6.06
N THR A 112 -9.87 -8.30 6.70
CA THR A 112 -10.27 -7.04 6.07
C THR A 112 -9.06 -6.11 5.84
N GLY A 113 -7.84 -6.64 6.01
CA GLY A 113 -6.59 -5.91 5.79
C GLY A 113 -6.32 -5.65 4.30
N LEU A 114 -5.27 -4.87 4.02
CA LEU A 114 -4.87 -4.55 2.65
C LEU A 114 -4.00 -5.68 2.07
N GLY A 115 -4.52 -6.38 1.06
CA GLY A 115 -3.74 -7.28 0.21
C GLY A 115 -3.18 -6.53 -0.99
N ILE A 116 -1.86 -6.43 -1.10
CA ILE A 116 -1.20 -5.64 -2.15
C ILE A 116 -0.38 -6.57 -3.03
N ILE A 117 -0.63 -6.52 -4.33
CA ILE A 117 0.12 -7.27 -5.33
C ILE A 117 0.99 -6.27 -6.07
N ASP A 118 2.30 -6.44 -5.97
CA ASP A 118 3.28 -5.53 -6.53
C ASP A 118 3.88 -6.12 -7.81
N LEU A 119 3.32 -5.74 -8.96
CA LEU A 119 3.74 -6.17 -10.30
C LEU A 119 4.30 -4.98 -11.08
N GLU A 120 5.58 -5.01 -11.44
CA GLU A 120 6.29 -3.87 -12.01
C GLU A 120 6.80 -4.09 -13.44
N GLU A 121 7.00 -5.33 -13.88
CA GLU A 121 7.58 -5.63 -15.21
C GLU A 121 6.78 -5.10 -16.42
N TRP A 122 5.45 -5.03 -16.34
CA TRP A 122 4.62 -4.54 -17.44
C TRP A 122 3.33 -3.89 -16.94
N ARG A 123 2.79 -2.99 -17.77
CA ARG A 123 1.44 -2.42 -17.58
C ARG A 123 0.46 -3.10 -18.54
N PRO A 124 -0.78 -3.40 -18.12
CA PRO A 124 -1.80 -4.00 -18.99
C PRO A 124 -2.09 -3.17 -20.23
N LEU A 125 -1.93 -1.84 -20.16
CA LEU A 125 -2.02 -0.93 -21.29
C LEU A 125 -0.62 -0.57 -21.81
N PHE A 126 -0.39 -0.86 -23.10
CA PHE A 126 0.91 -0.64 -23.74
C PHE A 126 1.37 0.83 -23.66
N SER A 127 0.46 1.79 -23.78
CA SER A 127 0.71 3.23 -23.71
C SER A 127 1.16 3.73 -22.33
N GLU A 128 1.06 2.90 -21.29
CA GLU A 128 1.38 3.28 -19.91
C GLU A 128 2.76 2.83 -19.45
N ASN A 129 3.57 2.22 -20.33
CA ASN A 129 4.96 1.82 -20.03
C ASN A 129 5.95 3.02 -20.04
N GLY A 130 5.49 4.26 -19.82
CA GLY A 130 6.29 5.49 -19.87
C GLY A 130 6.35 6.23 -18.53
N TYR A 131 7.54 6.70 -18.16
CA TYR A 131 7.82 7.34 -16.87
C TYR A 131 7.42 8.83 -16.90
N ASN A 132 6.21 9.18 -16.41
CA ASN A 132 5.90 10.47 -15.77
C ASN A 132 4.41 10.53 -15.36
N LYS A 133 4.14 11.10 -14.16
CA LYS A 133 2.87 11.68 -13.64
C LYS A 133 2.17 10.94 -12.49
N LYS A 134 2.66 11.13 -11.26
CA LYS A 134 1.97 10.73 -10.01
C LYS A 134 0.59 11.41 -9.81
N ARG A 135 0.45 12.69 -10.14
CA ARG A 135 -0.84 13.42 -10.00
C ARG A 135 -1.92 12.93 -10.98
N ALA A 136 -1.52 12.58 -12.20
CA ALA A 136 -2.44 12.02 -13.18
C ALA A 136 -2.97 10.66 -12.70
N ILE A 137 -2.09 9.82 -12.15
CA ILE A 137 -2.46 8.52 -11.56
C ILE A 137 -3.50 8.70 -10.44
N LEU A 138 -3.29 9.63 -9.49
CA LEU A 138 -4.27 9.86 -8.41
C LEU A 138 -5.62 10.39 -8.93
N THR A 139 -5.58 11.25 -9.96
CA THR A 139 -6.82 11.78 -10.56
C THR A 139 -7.58 10.67 -11.29
N GLU A 140 -6.87 9.81 -12.00
CA GLU A 140 -7.46 8.71 -12.74
C GLU A 140 -7.96 7.59 -11.82
N ALA A 141 -7.21 7.27 -10.76
CA ALA A 141 -7.67 6.37 -9.71
C ALA A 141 -9.01 6.83 -9.11
N ARG A 142 -9.16 8.13 -8.84
CA ARG A 142 -10.44 8.72 -8.40
C ARG A 142 -11.53 8.59 -9.44
N ARG A 143 -11.25 8.86 -10.72
CA ARG A 143 -12.23 8.72 -11.80
C ARG A 143 -12.74 7.27 -11.89
N ILE A 144 -11.83 6.30 -11.87
CA ILE A 144 -12.13 4.87 -11.95
C ILE A 144 -12.90 4.41 -10.70
N SER A 145 -12.46 4.80 -9.49
CA SER A 145 -13.14 4.46 -8.24
C SER A 145 -14.62 4.83 -8.26
N HIS A 146 -14.97 6.04 -8.72
CA HIS A 146 -16.37 6.50 -8.82
C HIS A 146 -17.19 5.81 -9.90
N MET A 147 -16.59 4.99 -10.77
CA MET A 147 -17.33 4.13 -11.71
C MET A 147 -17.94 2.90 -11.03
N PHE A 148 -17.51 2.58 -9.80
CA PHE A 148 -18.04 1.49 -9.00
C PHE A 148 -19.10 1.99 -8.00
N SER A 149 -20.01 1.10 -7.59
CA SER A 149 -21.02 1.38 -6.56
C SER A 149 -20.99 0.28 -5.48
N PRO A 150 -20.54 0.58 -4.25
CA PRO A 150 -19.95 1.86 -3.81
C PRO A 150 -18.58 2.12 -4.46
N PRO A 151 -18.05 3.36 -4.41
CA PRO A 151 -16.71 3.68 -4.90
C PRO A 151 -15.63 2.82 -4.22
N LEU A 152 -14.61 2.42 -4.99
CA LEU A 152 -13.47 1.65 -4.46
C LEU A 152 -12.51 2.55 -3.67
N PRO A 153 -11.99 2.11 -2.52
CA PRO A 153 -11.09 2.93 -1.72
C PRO A 153 -9.73 3.09 -2.42
N ILE A 154 -9.11 4.26 -2.26
CA ILE A 154 -7.84 4.63 -2.89
C ILE A 154 -6.77 4.82 -1.81
N TYR A 155 -5.70 4.04 -1.93
CA TYR A 155 -4.53 4.15 -1.06
C TYR A 155 -3.30 4.57 -1.86
N ALA A 156 -2.61 5.62 -1.42
CA ALA A 156 -1.34 6.03 -2.03
C ALA A 156 -0.15 5.39 -1.31
N TYR A 157 0.71 4.73 -2.07
CA TYR A 157 2.02 4.31 -1.59
C TYR A 157 2.95 5.52 -1.45
N ILE A 158 3.52 5.67 -0.26
CA ILE A 158 4.41 6.79 0.06
C ILE A 158 5.68 6.31 0.75
N LYS A 159 6.71 7.14 0.70
CA LYS A 159 7.98 6.96 1.43
C LYS A 159 8.20 8.16 2.35
N ILE A 160 9.19 8.04 3.22
CA ILE A 160 9.70 9.14 4.06
C ILE A 160 11.19 9.40 3.85
N GLU A 161 11.83 8.64 2.95
CA GLU A 161 13.26 8.65 2.63
C GLU A 161 13.45 8.87 1.11
N TYR A 162 14.46 9.65 0.71
CA TYR A 162 14.84 9.82 -0.70
C TYR A 162 15.62 8.61 -1.22
N ASP A 163 16.62 8.15 -0.47
CA ASP A 163 17.49 7.03 -0.87
C ASP A 163 17.82 6.09 0.30
N PRO A 164 16.83 5.31 0.80
CA PRO A 164 17.03 4.38 1.90
C PRO A 164 18.00 3.23 1.57
N LEU A 165 18.42 3.07 0.31
CA LEU A 165 19.32 2.01 -0.09
C LEU A 165 20.78 2.37 0.09
N ASN A 166 21.13 3.65 -0.01
CA ASN A 166 22.51 4.11 0.04
C ASN A 166 22.78 5.14 1.13
N LYS A 167 21.74 5.81 1.65
CA LYS A 167 21.87 6.84 2.69
C LYS A 167 20.85 6.64 3.79
N HIS A 168 21.35 6.45 5.01
CA HIS A 168 20.52 6.10 6.16
C HIS A 168 19.78 7.31 6.77
N ASP A 169 20.24 8.54 6.50
CA ASP A 169 19.74 9.79 7.06
C ASP A 169 19.08 10.73 6.03
N ASP A 170 18.86 10.26 4.79
CA ASP A 170 18.31 11.07 3.70
C ASP A 170 16.76 11.07 3.71
N PHE A 171 16.18 11.70 4.73
CA PHE A 171 14.73 11.81 4.93
C PHE A 171 14.12 13.01 4.21
N TYR A 172 12.84 12.89 3.87
CA TYR A 172 12.06 13.97 3.28
C TYR A 172 12.07 15.24 4.15
N SER A 173 12.20 16.37 3.47
CA SER A 173 11.97 17.69 4.05
C SER A 173 10.52 17.81 4.57
N ASN A 174 10.24 18.77 5.44
CA ASN A 174 8.87 18.99 5.93
C ASN A 174 7.92 19.41 4.79
N GLU A 175 8.44 20.09 3.77
CA GLU A 175 7.69 20.44 2.56
C GLU A 175 7.33 19.18 1.75
N ASP A 176 8.29 18.28 1.55
CA ASP A 176 8.05 17.04 0.82
C ASP A 176 7.13 16.08 1.59
N LEU A 177 7.23 16.04 2.91
CA LEU A 177 6.28 15.31 3.76
C LEU A 177 4.87 15.88 3.62
N CYS A 178 4.70 17.20 3.63
CA CYS A 178 3.40 17.84 3.43
C CYS A 178 2.81 17.47 2.06
N THR A 179 3.61 17.54 0.99
CA THR A 179 3.13 17.18 -0.35
C THR A 179 2.91 15.68 -0.55
N THR A 180 3.54 14.84 0.26
CA THR A 180 3.44 13.38 0.17
C THR A 180 2.33 12.80 1.05
N ILE A 181 2.06 13.39 2.21
CA ILE A 181 1.08 12.89 3.21
C ILE A 181 -0.21 13.70 3.16
N LYS A 182 -0.10 15.03 3.31
CA LYS A 182 -1.27 15.91 3.45
C LYS A 182 -1.99 16.12 2.13
N LYS A 183 -1.25 16.34 1.04
CA LYS A 183 -1.86 16.61 -0.26
C LYS A 183 -2.73 15.46 -0.78
N PRO A 184 -2.37 14.17 -0.65
CA PRO A 184 -3.29 13.09 -0.97
C PRO A 184 -4.57 13.09 -0.10
N ALA A 185 -4.45 13.38 1.20
CA ALA A 185 -5.60 13.51 2.10
C ALA A 185 -6.53 14.67 1.67
N ASP A 186 -5.96 15.84 1.34
CA ASP A 186 -6.70 17.00 0.82
C ASP A 186 -7.35 16.69 -0.55
N MET A 187 -6.75 15.77 -1.31
CA MET A 187 -7.32 15.22 -2.55
C MET A 187 -8.39 14.16 -2.30
N GLY A 188 -8.77 13.85 -1.05
CA GLY A 188 -9.88 12.97 -0.72
C GLY A 188 -9.67 11.52 -1.16
N ILE A 189 -8.44 11.00 -1.06
CA ILE A 189 -8.21 9.55 -1.11
C ILE A 189 -8.44 8.94 0.28
N ASP A 190 -8.69 7.63 0.34
CA ASP A 190 -9.07 6.94 1.57
C ASP A 190 -7.89 6.67 2.52
N GLY A 191 -6.66 6.65 2.02
CA GLY A 191 -5.51 6.44 2.88
C GLY A 191 -4.14 6.43 2.22
N ILE A 192 -3.13 6.14 3.03
CA ILE A 192 -1.73 6.04 2.64
C ILE A 192 -1.09 4.78 3.22
N ILE A 193 -0.12 4.26 2.49
CA ILE A 193 0.66 3.10 2.88
C ILE A 193 2.13 3.52 2.89
N PHE A 194 2.71 3.55 4.08
CA PHE A 194 4.13 3.81 4.24
C PHE A 194 4.93 2.61 3.79
N TRP A 195 5.88 2.82 2.89
CA TRP A 195 6.79 1.80 2.40
C TRP A 195 8.23 2.32 2.40
N SER A 196 9.16 1.44 2.75
CA SER A 196 10.59 1.66 2.57
C SER A 196 11.32 0.33 2.43
N SER A 197 12.61 0.40 2.07
CA SER A 197 13.49 -0.76 2.01
C SER A 197 13.77 -1.30 3.41
N SER A 198 13.96 -2.61 3.56
CA SER A 198 14.45 -3.23 4.82
C SER A 198 15.98 -3.29 4.91
N LYS A 199 16.70 -2.81 3.89
CA LYS A 199 18.17 -2.81 3.86
C LYS A 199 18.73 -2.05 5.08
N ASP A 200 19.69 -2.66 5.76
CA ASP A 200 20.37 -2.07 6.94
C ASP A 200 19.43 -1.52 8.03
N ILE A 201 18.23 -2.12 8.18
CA ILE A 201 17.19 -1.57 9.07
C ILE A 201 17.65 -1.39 10.52
N THR A 202 18.53 -2.26 11.02
CA THR A 202 19.08 -2.15 12.38
C THR A 202 19.90 -0.89 12.61
N GLN A 203 20.46 -0.30 11.55
CA GLN A 203 21.22 0.95 11.59
C GLN A 203 20.31 2.18 11.44
N ARG A 204 19.09 1.99 10.92
CA ARG A 204 18.14 3.07 10.63
C ARG A 204 17.05 3.25 11.68
N CYS A 205 16.85 2.29 12.60
CA CYS A 205 15.80 2.35 13.62
C CYS A 205 15.78 3.69 14.39
N ASP A 206 16.94 4.16 14.87
CA ASP A 206 17.05 5.43 15.63
C ASP A 206 16.66 6.64 14.78
N LEU A 207 17.10 6.65 13.53
CA LEU A 207 16.87 7.75 12.59
C LEU A 207 15.40 7.82 12.18
N ILE A 208 14.81 6.66 11.86
CA ILE A 208 13.38 6.53 11.56
C ILE A 208 12.56 6.98 12.75
N LYS A 209 12.88 6.53 13.97
CA LYS A 209 12.19 6.99 15.18
C LYS A 209 12.29 8.49 15.35
N GLY A 210 13.49 9.06 15.26
CA GLY A 210 13.69 10.50 15.38
C GLY A 210 12.85 11.27 14.36
N LYS A 211 12.78 10.81 13.11
CA LYS A 211 11.97 11.45 12.06
C LYS A 211 10.46 11.28 12.29
N MET A 212 10.03 10.10 12.74
CA MET A 212 8.63 9.84 13.11
C MET A 212 8.17 10.75 14.24
N ASP A 213 8.97 10.87 15.30
CA ASP A 213 8.60 11.65 16.48
C ASP A 213 8.63 13.17 16.25
N THR A 214 9.38 13.64 15.24
CA THR A 214 9.57 15.08 15.00
C THR A 214 8.77 15.64 13.83
N SER A 215 8.53 14.86 12.76
CA SER A 215 8.04 15.42 11.48
C SER A 215 6.96 14.58 10.77
N VAL A 216 6.98 13.26 10.89
CA VAL A 216 6.05 12.39 10.12
C VAL A 216 4.80 12.05 10.92
N GLY A 217 4.96 11.76 12.21
CA GLY A 217 3.87 11.37 13.10
C GLY A 217 2.96 12.54 13.53
N PRO A 218 3.51 13.66 14.01
CA PRO A 218 2.73 14.87 14.33
C PRO A 218 2.03 15.48 13.12
#